data_AF-W7JHU2-F1
#
_entry.id   AF-W7JHU2-F1
#
_cell.length_a   1.000
_cell.length_b   1.000
_cell.length_c   1.000
_cell.angle_alpha   90.00
_cell.angle_beta   90.00
_cell.angle_gamma   90.00
#
_symmetry.space_group_name_H-M   'P 1'
#
loop_
_entity.id
_entity.type
_entity.pdbx_description
1 polymer ?
#
loop_
_entity_poly.entity_id
_entity_poly.type
_entity_poly.pdbx_seq_one_letter_code
_entity_poly.pdbx_strand_id
1 'polypeptide(L)'
;MEDPVTRFYKCRKTCCEMLEDRGYIMTPREKLENFSTFKEMFEDNDRQRSKMGISTTHKNDSNNRIIVYFADEVKKTGVKPLRELTERMEEKSIQRAILVTQNILTPFARDAIKEAAPRHIIENFLDTELLVKNKQTNKKLINIK
;
A
#
# COMPACT_ATOMS: atom_id res chain seq x y z
N MET A 1 -4.21 -15.23 -19.07
CA MET A 1 -4.39 -14.24 -17.98
C MET A 1 -3.38 -14.56 -16.90
N GLU A 2 -2.66 -13.58 -16.40
CA GLU A 2 -1.72 -13.79 -15.29
C GLU A 2 -2.51 -14.05 -13.98
N ASP A 3 -2.00 -14.98 -13.17
CA ASP A 3 -2.61 -15.41 -11.91
C ASP A 3 -2.75 -14.25 -10.89
N PRO A 4 -3.89 -14.10 -10.18
CA PRO A 4 -4.11 -13.01 -9.22
C PRO A 4 -3.08 -12.91 -8.10
N VAL A 5 -2.56 -14.05 -7.61
CA VAL A 5 -1.55 -14.08 -6.53
C VAL A 5 -0.21 -13.58 -7.06
N THR A 6 0.16 -13.99 -8.28
CA THR A 6 1.35 -13.51 -8.98
C THR A 6 1.30 -12.00 -9.23
N ARG A 7 0.14 -11.47 -9.65
CA ARG A 7 -0.07 -10.02 -9.80
C ARG A 7 0.08 -9.30 -8.46
N PHE A 8 -0.51 -9.82 -7.39
CA PHE A 8 -0.41 -9.21 -6.07
C PHE A 8 1.04 -9.18 -5.57
N TYR A 9 1.79 -10.26 -5.75
CA TYR A 9 3.24 -10.30 -5.45
C TYR A 9 4.00 -9.17 -6.17
N LYS A 10 3.77 -9.00 -7.48
CA LYS A 10 4.40 -7.94 -8.27
C LYS A 10 4.01 -6.53 -7.80
N CYS A 11 2.74 -6.31 -7.44
CA CYS A 11 2.30 -5.06 -6.84
C CYS A 11 3.04 -4.77 -5.53
N ARG A 12 3.11 -5.75 -4.62
CA ARG A 12 3.79 -5.61 -3.33
C ARG A 12 5.29 -5.31 -3.50
N LYS A 13 5.97 -5.98 -4.43
CA LYS A 13 7.37 -5.68 -4.79
C LYS A 13 7.53 -4.24 -5.30
N THR A 14 6.62 -3.77 -6.15
CA THR A 14 6.65 -2.39 -6.65
C THR A 14 6.43 -1.38 -5.53
N CYS A 15 5.56 -1.68 -4.54
CA CYS A 15 5.44 -0.84 -3.35
C CYS A 15 6.74 -0.78 -2.53
N CYS A 16 7.45 -1.91 -2.36
CA CYS A 16 8.76 -1.91 -1.70
C CYS A 16 9.77 -1.00 -2.41
N GLU A 17 9.86 -1.10 -3.73
CA GLU A 17 10.74 -0.24 -4.55
C GLU A 17 10.36 1.24 -4.42
N MET A 18 9.05 1.56 -4.51
CA MET A 18 8.52 2.91 -4.33
C MET A 18 8.89 3.50 -2.96
N LEU A 19 8.74 2.72 -1.89
CA LEU A 19 9.09 3.16 -0.53
C LEU A 19 10.58 3.46 -0.42
N GLU A 20 11.43 2.62 -1.01
CA GLU A 20 12.88 2.84 -1.04
C GLU A 20 13.25 4.12 -1.80
N ASP A 21 12.67 4.34 -2.98
CA ASP A 21 12.89 5.55 -3.79
C ASP A 21 12.43 6.81 -3.05
N ARG A 22 11.38 6.71 -2.22
CA ARG A 22 10.88 7.78 -1.34
C ARG A 22 11.69 7.96 -0.05
N GLY A 23 12.80 7.25 0.12
CA GLY A 23 13.70 7.41 1.26
C GLY A 23 13.29 6.63 2.51
N TYR A 24 12.33 5.72 2.42
CA TYR A 24 11.97 4.83 3.53
C TYR A 24 12.93 3.64 3.63
N ILE A 25 13.06 3.09 4.84
CA ILE A 25 13.90 1.92 5.09
C ILE A 25 13.18 0.68 4.57
N MET A 26 13.83 -0.10 3.72
CA MET A 26 13.33 -1.40 3.28
C MET A 26 14.29 -2.49 3.75
N THR A 27 13.78 -3.44 4.52
CA THR A 27 14.61 -4.51 5.09
C THR A 27 15.02 -5.52 4.00
N PRO A 28 16.14 -6.25 4.17
CA PRO A 28 16.51 -7.32 3.25
C PRO A 28 15.40 -8.36 3.07
N ARG A 29 14.61 -8.64 4.13
CA ARG A 29 13.45 -9.53 4.09
C ARG A 29 12.42 -9.06 3.07
N GLU A 30 12.05 -7.78 3.09
CA GLU A 30 11.05 -7.21 2.17
C GLU A 30 11.59 -7.08 0.74
N LYS A 31 12.88 -6.78 0.58
CA LYS A 31 13.52 -6.61 -0.73
C LYS A 31 13.74 -7.93 -1.46
N LEU A 32 14.26 -8.91 -0.74
CA LEU A 32 14.67 -10.21 -1.28
C LEU A 32 13.58 -11.27 -1.16
N GLU A 33 12.37 -10.89 -0.73
CA GLU A 33 11.20 -11.77 -0.75
C GLU A 33 11.00 -12.34 -2.16
N ASN A 34 11.11 -13.67 -2.25
CA ASN A 34 10.80 -14.42 -3.46
C ASN A 34 9.32 -14.83 -3.46
N PHE A 35 8.83 -15.29 -4.61
CA PHE A 35 7.41 -15.64 -4.77
C PHE A 35 6.95 -16.78 -3.85
N SER A 36 7.82 -17.77 -3.56
CA SER A 36 7.46 -18.89 -2.67
C SER A 36 7.20 -18.40 -1.25
N THR A 37 8.13 -17.63 -0.70
CA THR A 37 8.01 -17.06 0.66
C THR A 37 6.80 -16.12 0.76
N PHE A 38 6.57 -15.30 -0.26
CA PHE A 38 5.37 -14.47 -0.32
C PHE A 38 4.09 -15.33 -0.31
N LYS A 39 4.06 -16.39 -1.11
CA LYS A 39 2.89 -17.26 -1.24
C LYS A 39 2.60 -17.97 0.07
N GLU A 40 3.61 -18.55 0.72
CA GLU A 40 3.49 -19.15 2.06
C GLU A 40 2.91 -18.15 3.06
N MET A 41 3.49 -16.95 3.16
CA MET A 41 2.98 -15.89 4.03
C MET A 41 1.54 -15.49 3.67
N PHE A 42 1.16 -15.50 2.40
CA PHE A 42 -0.19 -15.18 1.97
C PHE A 42 -1.19 -16.28 2.37
N GLU A 43 -0.82 -17.55 2.28
CA GLU A 43 -1.63 -18.67 2.76
C GLU A 43 -1.80 -18.62 4.29
N ASP A 44 -0.73 -18.35 5.04
CA ASP A 44 -0.76 -18.18 6.50
C ASP A 44 -1.65 -17.01 6.94
N ASN A 45 -1.88 -16.05 6.06
CA ASN A 45 -2.74 -14.90 6.28
C ASN A 45 -4.15 -15.09 5.68
N ASP A 46 -4.62 -16.33 5.53
CA ASP A 46 -5.95 -16.68 5.01
C ASP A 46 -6.23 -16.11 3.61
N ARG A 47 -5.18 -15.87 2.81
CA ARG A 47 -5.24 -15.17 1.52
C ARG A 47 -5.88 -13.78 1.61
N GLN A 48 -5.74 -13.10 2.74
CA GLN A 48 -6.20 -11.73 2.94
C GLN A 48 -5.10 -10.73 2.62
N ARG A 49 -5.36 -9.86 1.63
CA ARG A 49 -4.45 -8.79 1.21
C ARG A 49 -4.28 -7.76 2.31
N SER A 50 -5.33 -7.49 3.08
CA SER A 50 -5.32 -6.52 4.20
C SER A 50 -4.35 -6.91 5.32
N LYS A 51 -3.98 -8.20 5.43
CA LYS A 51 -2.97 -8.70 6.37
C LYS A 51 -1.54 -8.65 5.83
N MET A 52 -1.39 -8.46 4.52
CA MET A 52 -0.11 -8.40 3.83
C MET A 52 0.38 -6.95 3.69
N GLY A 53 0.23 -6.13 4.74
CA GLY A 53 0.69 -4.74 4.74
C GLY A 53 2.22 -4.61 4.80
N ILE A 54 2.71 -3.39 4.59
CA ILE A 54 4.11 -3.02 4.83
C ILE A 54 4.09 -1.80 5.76
N SER A 55 4.96 -1.75 6.77
CA SER A 55 5.07 -0.58 7.64
C SER A 55 6.53 -0.28 7.87
N THR A 56 6.93 0.97 7.64
CA THR A 56 8.32 1.37 7.77
C THR A 56 8.46 2.84 8.20
N THR A 57 9.70 3.26 8.46
CA THR A 57 10.06 4.62 8.85
C THR A 57 11.06 5.22 7.86
N HIS A 58 11.08 6.54 7.79
CA HIS A 58 11.96 7.28 6.90
C HIS A 58 13.41 7.21 7.39
N LYS A 59 14.38 7.12 6.47
CA LYS A 59 15.82 6.98 6.80
C LYS A 59 16.35 8.13 7.66
N ASN A 60 15.82 9.34 7.45
CA ASN A 60 16.30 10.56 8.10
C ASN A 60 15.36 11.10 9.20
N ASP A 61 14.18 10.51 9.39
CA ASP A 61 13.20 11.00 10.37
C ASP A 61 12.36 9.84 10.92
N SER A 62 12.61 9.47 12.18
CA SER A 62 11.93 8.36 12.84
C SER A 62 10.45 8.62 13.12
N ASN A 63 10.01 9.88 13.13
CA ASN A 63 8.61 10.25 13.29
C ASN A 63 7.85 10.17 11.97
N ASN A 64 8.56 10.23 10.83
CA ASN A 64 7.95 10.05 9.52
C ASN A 64 7.83 8.56 9.19
N ARG A 65 6.72 7.98 9.65
CA ARG A 65 6.35 6.59 9.40
C ARG A 65 5.30 6.49 8.30
N ILE A 66 5.30 5.37 7.60
CA ILE A 66 4.34 5.09 6.53
C ILE A 66 3.85 3.64 6.62
N ILE A 67 2.58 3.44 6.24
CA ILE A 67 1.97 2.12 6.08
C ILE A 67 1.43 1.93 4.66
N VAL A 68 1.71 0.79 4.05
CA VAL A 68 1.05 0.34 2.82
C VAL A 68 0.00 -0.68 3.21
N TYR A 69 -1.24 -0.43 2.78
CA TYR A 69 -2.39 -1.27 3.04
C TYR A 69 -2.99 -1.73 1.71
N PHE A 70 -3.23 -3.04 1.58
CA PHE A 70 -3.79 -3.64 0.37
C PHE A 70 -5.24 -4.07 0.65
N ALA A 71 -6.20 -3.44 -0.04
CA ALA A 71 -7.62 -3.73 0.16
C ALA A 71 -8.03 -5.10 -0.43
N ASP A 72 -8.90 -5.80 0.28
CA ASP A 72 -9.43 -7.11 -0.14
C ASP A 72 -10.52 -6.99 -1.21
N GLU A 73 -11.19 -5.83 -1.31
CA GLU A 73 -12.29 -5.59 -2.24
C GLU A 73 -11.85 -5.73 -3.70
N VAL A 74 -12.44 -6.73 -4.38
CA VAL A 74 -12.20 -7.01 -5.81
C VAL A 74 -13.07 -6.12 -6.72
N LYS A 75 -14.24 -5.70 -6.23
CA LYS A 75 -15.13 -4.75 -6.90
C LYS A 75 -14.76 -3.32 -6.47
N LYS A 76 -15.72 -2.40 -6.49
CA LYS A 76 -15.52 -1.03 -5.98
C LYS A 76 -15.15 -1.05 -4.50
N THR A 77 -14.07 -0.36 -4.15
CA THR A 77 -13.63 -0.25 -2.77
C THR A 77 -14.44 0.83 -2.03
N GLY A 78 -15.12 0.42 -0.95
CA GLY A 78 -15.93 1.29 -0.10
C GLY A 78 -15.13 1.93 1.04
N VAL A 79 -15.83 2.42 2.07
CA VAL A 79 -15.20 3.09 3.23
C VAL A 79 -14.61 2.13 4.27
N LYS A 80 -14.97 0.83 4.24
CA LYS A 80 -14.53 -0.15 5.24
C LYS A 80 -12.99 -0.25 5.34
N PRO A 81 -12.24 -0.44 4.24
CA PRO A 81 -10.78 -0.52 4.30
C PRO A 81 -10.12 0.77 4.78
N LEU A 82 -10.74 1.92 4.50
CA LEU A 82 -10.25 3.20 4.98
C LEU A 82 -10.36 3.31 6.49
N ARG A 83 -11.46 2.85 7.09
CA ARG A 83 -11.62 2.81 8.56
C ARG A 83 -10.56 1.94 9.21
N GLU A 84 -10.40 0.71 8.71
CA GLU A 84 -9.37 -0.21 9.20
C GLU A 84 -7.95 0.36 9.04
N LEU A 85 -7.69 1.04 7.92
CA LEU A 85 -6.42 1.73 7.68
C LEU A 85 -6.20 2.86 8.69
N THR A 86 -7.19 3.74 8.88
CA THR A 86 -7.07 4.86 9.82
C THR A 86 -6.93 4.40 11.26
N GLU A 87 -7.63 3.33 11.68
CA GLU A 87 -7.47 2.73 13.01
C GLU A 87 -6.02 2.24 13.22
N ARG A 88 -5.47 1.50 12.24
CA ARG A 88 -4.06 1.05 12.30
C ARG A 88 -3.06 2.21 12.28
N MET A 89 -3.39 3.30 11.58
CA MET A 89 -2.58 4.52 11.58
C MET A 89 -2.56 5.16 12.97
N GLU A 90 -3.71 5.27 13.63
CA GLU A 90 -3.82 5.80 14.99
C GLU A 90 -3.09 4.92 16.01
N GLU A 91 -3.35 3.61 16.01
CA GLU A 91 -2.71 2.64 16.92
C GLU A 91 -1.18 2.68 16.86
N LYS A 92 -0.63 2.92 15.66
CA LYS A 92 0.80 2.92 15.41
C LYS A 92 1.40 4.31 15.38
N SER A 93 0.62 5.37 15.60
CA SER A 93 1.05 6.77 15.45
C SER A 93 1.70 7.05 14.09
N ILE A 94 1.06 6.60 13.01
CA ILE A 94 1.50 6.75 11.62
C ILE A 94 0.60 7.78 10.92
N GLN A 95 1.18 8.79 10.29
CA GLN A 95 0.43 9.84 9.61
C GLN A 95 0.26 9.62 8.11
N ARG A 96 1.11 8.80 7.49
CA ARG A 96 1.12 8.60 6.03
C ARG A 96 0.74 7.17 5.67
N ALA A 97 -0.07 7.03 4.64
CA ALA A 97 -0.44 5.72 4.12
C ALA A 97 -0.54 5.67 2.60
N ILE A 98 -0.28 4.48 2.06
CA ILE A 98 -0.56 4.11 0.69
C ILE A 98 -1.65 3.04 0.72
N LEU A 99 -2.82 3.37 0.20
CA LEU A 99 -3.93 2.46 -0.01
C LEU A 99 -3.83 1.88 -1.43
N VAL A 100 -3.71 0.56 -1.52
CA VAL A 100 -3.69 -0.16 -2.80
C VAL A 100 -5.02 -0.88 -3.00
N THR A 101 -5.71 -0.56 -4.10
CA THR A 101 -7.04 -1.09 -4.43
C THR A 101 -7.03 -1.88 -5.73
N GLN A 102 -7.91 -2.88 -5.83
CA GLN A 102 -8.03 -3.68 -7.06
C GLN A 102 -8.94 -3.01 -8.11
N ASN A 103 -9.77 -2.07 -7.65
CA ASN A 103 -10.71 -1.34 -8.49
C ASN A 103 -10.90 0.08 -7.94
N ILE A 104 -11.65 0.90 -8.66
CA ILE A 104 -11.89 2.28 -8.28
C ILE A 104 -12.57 2.41 -6.91
N LEU A 105 -12.19 3.46 -6.18
CA LEU A 105 -12.87 3.90 -4.97
C LEU A 105 -14.30 4.37 -5.28
N THR A 106 -15.24 4.10 -4.37
CA THR A 106 -16.55 4.75 -4.41
C THR A 106 -16.43 6.25 -4.12
N PRO A 107 -17.43 7.08 -4.48
CA PRO A 107 -17.44 8.50 -4.10
C PRO A 107 -17.24 8.70 -2.59
N PHE A 108 -17.98 7.96 -1.76
CA PHE A 108 -17.87 7.99 -0.31
C PHE A 108 -16.46 7.64 0.20
N ALA A 109 -15.78 6.68 -0.42
CA ALA A 109 -14.41 6.35 -0.05
C ALA A 109 -13.42 7.48 -0.42
N ARG A 110 -13.60 8.14 -1.55
CA ARG A 110 -12.79 9.30 -1.93
C ARG A 110 -13.01 10.50 -1.01
N ASP A 111 -14.25 10.72 -0.58
CA ASP A 111 -14.56 11.81 0.36
C ASP A 111 -14.00 11.50 1.77
N ALA A 112 -14.08 10.25 2.23
CA ALA A 112 -13.46 9.83 3.48
C ALA A 112 -11.92 10.05 3.50
N ILE A 113 -11.22 9.87 2.37
CA ILE A 113 -9.79 10.21 2.26
C ILE A 113 -9.56 11.71 2.47
N LYS A 114 -10.42 12.56 1.90
CA LYS A 114 -10.31 14.03 2.05
C LYS A 114 -10.60 14.46 3.49
N GLU A 115 -11.60 13.86 4.11
CA GLU A 115 -12.00 14.13 5.50
C GLU A 115 -10.93 13.69 6.51
N ALA A 116 -10.16 12.65 6.19
CA ALA A 116 -9.05 12.21 7.03
C ALA A 116 -7.87 13.19 7.06
N ALA A 117 -7.74 14.05 6.04
CA ALA A 117 -6.70 15.07 5.97
C ALA A 117 -7.06 16.30 6.85
N PRO A 118 -6.05 17.02 7.41
CA PRO A 118 -4.62 16.78 7.27
C PRO A 118 -4.07 15.74 8.26
N ARG A 119 -4.90 15.19 9.15
CA ARG A 119 -4.46 14.28 10.22
C ARG A 119 -3.83 12.99 9.66
N HIS A 120 -4.44 12.42 8.63
CA HIS A 120 -3.95 11.26 7.91
C HIS A 120 -3.81 11.59 6.42
N ILE A 121 -2.63 11.38 5.87
CA ILE A 121 -2.31 11.60 4.46
C ILE A 121 -2.36 10.23 3.77
N ILE A 122 -3.41 9.99 3.00
CA ILE A 122 -3.66 8.70 2.33
C ILE A 122 -3.58 8.88 0.81
N GLU A 123 -2.59 8.23 0.20
CA GLU A 123 -2.47 8.13 -1.26
C GLU A 123 -3.12 6.84 -1.75
N ASN A 124 -3.91 6.88 -2.82
CA ASN A 124 -4.51 5.68 -3.41
C ASN A 124 -3.89 5.32 -4.76
N PHE A 125 -3.56 4.04 -4.93
CA PHE A 125 -3.10 3.44 -6.18
C PHE A 125 -3.93 2.21 -6.54
N LEU A 126 -4.16 1.99 -7.83
CA LEU A 126 -4.69 0.73 -8.34
C LEU A 126 -3.58 -0.30 -8.55
N ASP A 127 -3.88 -1.57 -8.35
CA ASP A 127 -2.97 -2.67 -8.72
C ASP A 127 -2.47 -2.54 -10.16
N THR A 128 -3.34 -2.16 -11.08
CA THR A 128 -3.00 -1.99 -12.50
C THR A 128 -2.00 -0.85 -12.73
N GLU A 129 -2.02 0.20 -11.91
CA GLU A 129 -1.03 1.29 -11.95
C GLU A 129 0.34 0.80 -11.45
N LEU A 130 0.36 -0.10 -10.47
CA LEU A 130 1.60 -0.64 -9.89
C LEU A 130 2.21 -1.77 -10.73
N LEU A 131 1.42 -2.51 -11.50
CA LEU A 131 1.92 -3.56 -12.40
C LEU A 131 2.64 -2.99 -13.62
N VAL A 132 2.30 -1.77 -14.04
CA VAL A 132 2.94 -1.10 -15.17
C VAL A 132 4.00 -0.15 -14.61
N LYS A 133 5.26 -0.56 -14.57
CA LYS A 133 6.40 0.34 -14.27
C LYS A 133 6.54 1.37 -15.41
N ASN A 134 5.73 2.42 -15.43
CA ASN A 134 5.79 3.48 -16.45
C ASN A 134 6.18 4.84 -15.84
N LYS A 135 6.69 5.74 -16.69
CA LYS A 135 7.17 7.08 -16.30
C LYS A 135 6.12 7.95 -15.59
N GLN A 136 4.83 7.61 -15.69
CA GLN A 136 3.74 8.32 -15.00
C GLN A 136 3.59 7.86 -13.54
N THR A 137 3.78 6.57 -13.25
CA THR A 137 4.03 6.09 -11.89
C THR A 137 5.22 6.86 -11.34
N ASN A 138 6.32 6.99 -12.09
CA ASN A 138 7.47 7.81 -11.66
C ASN A 138 7.07 9.27 -11.34
N LYS A 139 6.25 9.96 -12.14
CA LYS A 139 5.82 11.33 -11.80
C LYS A 139 4.97 11.45 -10.53
N LYS A 140 4.07 10.50 -10.23
CA LYS A 140 3.37 10.41 -8.92
C LYS A 140 4.30 9.90 -7.79
N LEU A 141 5.34 9.15 -8.13
CA LEU A 141 6.35 8.61 -7.19
C LEU A 141 7.32 9.70 -6.71
N ILE A 142 7.65 10.68 -7.57
CA ILE A 142 8.70 11.69 -7.30
C ILE A 142 8.12 13.03 -6.80
N ASN A 143 6.87 13.38 -7.19
CA ASN A 143 6.28 14.69 -6.84
C ASN A 143 5.10 14.56 -5.88
N ILE A 144 5.41 14.50 -4.59
CA ILE A 144 4.53 15.04 -3.56
C ILE A 144 5.41 15.95 -2.71
N LYS A 145 5.30 17.25 -2.97
CA LYS A 145 5.73 18.29 -2.02
C LYS A 145 4.75 18.32 -0.85
#